data_AF-A0A3P7JQY1-F1
#
_entry.id   AF-A0A3P7JQY1-F1
#
_cell.length_a   1.000
_cell.length_b   1.000
_cell.length_c   1.000
_cell.angle_alpha   90.00
_cell.angle_beta   90.00
_cell.angle_gamma   90.00
#
_symmetry.space_group_name_H-M   'P 1'
#
loop_
_entity.id
_entity.type
_entity.pdbx_description
1 polymer ?
#
loop_
_entity_poly.entity_id
_entity_poly.type
_entity_poly.pdbx_seq_one_letter_code
_entity_poly.pdbx_strand_id
1 'polypeptide(L)'
;MGFANVIRFAGLRIAGLSGIFNGREFNRGHYERPPYKDRSDIVSSYHVRNLDVWRLKQLRPADDDSTTNPIDIMVSHDWPAGIVDFGDKDWLLRALELDIADDADLKLTYDPQWLAILKNTDNFTSISRSVSLNFCWMPSSC
;
A
#
# COMPACT_ATOMS: atom_id res chain seq x y z
N MET A 1 -4.85 4.05 -12.82
CA MET A 1 -5.60 3.08 -11.98
C MET A 1 -6.67 3.88 -11.24
N GLY A 2 -7.85 3.31 -10.93
CA GLY A 2 -8.86 4.01 -10.13
C GLY A 2 -8.40 4.24 -8.68
N PHE A 3 -9.32 4.61 -7.78
CA PHE A 3 -8.99 4.81 -6.35
C PHE A 3 -8.48 3.53 -5.68
N ALA A 4 -9.20 2.43 -5.83
CA ALA A 4 -8.73 1.08 -5.49
C ALA A 4 -9.20 0.09 -6.56
N ASN A 5 -8.29 -0.78 -6.99
CA ASN A 5 -8.58 -1.78 -8.01
C ASN A 5 -7.70 -3.02 -7.83
N VAL A 6 -8.13 -4.13 -8.43
CA VAL A 6 -7.35 -5.36 -8.48
C VAL A 6 -7.41 -5.91 -9.90
N ILE A 7 -6.24 -6.22 -10.45
CA ILE A 7 -6.11 -6.79 -11.78
C ILE A 7 -5.41 -8.15 -11.69
N ARG A 8 -5.68 -9.04 -12.65
CA ARG A 8 -4.96 -10.29 -12.81
C ARG A 8 -4.13 -10.24 -14.08
N PHE A 9 -2.85 -10.56 -13.98
CA PHE A 9 -1.93 -10.59 -15.10
C PHE A 9 -0.91 -11.72 -14.90
N ALA A 10 -0.74 -12.58 -15.92
CA ALA A 10 0.20 -13.71 -15.87
C ALA A 10 0.03 -14.63 -14.63
N GLY A 11 -1.22 -14.81 -14.15
CA GLY A 11 -1.51 -15.59 -12.95
C GLY A 11 -1.34 -14.84 -11.62
N LEU A 12 -0.73 -13.65 -11.63
CA LEU A 12 -0.56 -12.80 -10.46
C LEU A 12 -1.76 -11.88 -10.26
N ARG A 13 -2.12 -11.66 -9.01
CA ARG A 13 -3.13 -10.70 -8.59
C ARG A 13 -2.48 -9.46 -8.01
N ILE A 14 -2.60 -8.36 -8.74
CA ILE A 14 -2.00 -7.07 -8.41
C ILE A 14 -3.09 -6.12 -7.93
N ALA A 15 -3.01 -5.72 -6.66
CA ALA A 15 -3.88 -4.71 -6.08
C ALA A 15 -3.22 -3.33 -6.15
N GLY A 16 -4.01 -2.31 -6.44
CA GLY A 16 -3.60 -0.92 -6.49
C GLY A 16 -4.44 -0.08 -5.54
N LEU A 17 -3.78 0.80 -4.77
CA LEU A 17 -4.40 1.85 -3.97
C LEU A 17 -3.77 3.19 -4.36
N SER A 18 -4.56 4.05 -5.00
CA SER A 18 -4.12 5.34 -5.46
C SER A 18 -4.47 6.42 -4.43
N GLY A 19 -3.52 7.32 -4.17
CA GLY A 19 -3.76 8.54 -3.39
C GLY A 19 -2.79 8.73 -2.23
N ILE A 20 -2.83 9.93 -1.67
CA ILE A 20 -2.04 10.33 -0.50
C ILE A 20 -2.95 10.30 0.72
N PHE A 21 -2.45 9.82 1.84
CA PHE A 21 -3.27 9.78 3.05
C PHE A 21 -3.49 11.18 3.63
N ASN A 22 -4.74 11.45 4.03
CA ASN A 22 -5.08 12.60 4.85
C ASN A 22 -6.15 12.19 5.87
N GLY A 23 -5.82 12.20 7.15
CA GLY A 23 -6.72 11.67 8.16
C GLY A 23 -7.96 12.53 8.43
N ARG A 24 -8.02 13.80 7.99
CA ARG A 24 -9.26 14.59 8.02
C ARG A 24 -10.29 14.07 7.02
N GLU A 25 -9.81 13.55 5.89
CA GLU A 25 -10.61 13.12 4.75
C GLU A 25 -10.83 11.59 4.73
N PHE A 26 -10.00 10.82 5.43
CA PHE A 26 -10.01 9.36 5.39
C PHE A 26 -11.37 8.73 5.72
N ASN A 27 -12.06 9.25 6.75
CA ASN A 27 -13.37 8.73 7.17
C ASN A 27 -14.55 9.29 6.35
N ARG A 28 -14.29 10.22 5.42
CA ARG A 28 -15.31 10.79 4.54
C ARG A 28 -15.41 9.94 3.27
N GLY A 29 -16.60 9.88 2.67
CA GLY A 29 -16.76 9.27 1.35
C GLY A 29 -16.20 10.18 0.25
N HIS A 30 -15.99 9.64 -0.95
CA HIS A 30 -15.73 10.45 -2.13
C HIS A 30 -17.00 11.24 -2.50
N TYR A 31 -16.94 12.55 -2.38
CA TYR A 31 -18.01 13.50 -2.75
C TYR A 31 -17.65 14.33 -3.97
N GLU A 32 -16.38 14.28 -4.37
CA GLU A 32 -15.78 15.03 -5.45
C GLU A 32 -16.28 14.46 -6.78
N ARG A 33 -16.80 15.32 -7.64
CA ARG A 33 -17.23 14.95 -8.99
C ARG A 33 -16.84 16.06 -9.95
N PRO A 34 -16.22 15.73 -11.09
CA PRO A 34 -16.05 16.69 -12.17
C PRO A 34 -17.43 17.21 -12.63
N PRO A 35 -17.58 18.51 -12.91
CA PRO A 35 -16.57 19.58 -12.79
C PRO A 35 -16.35 20.01 -11.33
N TYR A 36 -15.09 20.08 -10.91
CA TYR A 36 -14.71 20.55 -9.57
C TYR A 36 -15.00 22.05 -9.43
N LYS A 37 -15.66 22.45 -8.35
CA LYS A 37 -16.03 23.85 -8.11
C LYS A 37 -14.93 24.59 -7.36
N ASP A 38 -14.37 23.92 -6.36
CA ASP A 38 -13.38 24.49 -5.46
C ASP A 38 -12.05 23.73 -5.53
N ARG A 39 -10.95 24.41 -5.18
CA ARG A 39 -9.63 23.77 -5.08
C ARG A 39 -9.58 22.68 -4.02
N SER A 40 -10.42 22.78 -2.99
CA SER A 40 -10.58 21.74 -1.98
C SER A 40 -11.02 20.42 -2.58
N ASP A 41 -11.95 20.44 -3.55
CA ASP A 41 -12.45 19.24 -4.21
C ASP A 41 -11.38 18.59 -5.09
N ILE A 42 -10.51 19.40 -5.70
CA ILE A 42 -9.37 18.90 -6.46
C ILE A 42 -8.39 18.19 -5.52
N VAL A 43 -8.08 18.81 -4.39
CA VAL A 43 -7.15 18.25 -3.40
C VAL A 43 -7.71 16.98 -2.77
N SER A 44 -8.99 16.98 -2.43
CA SER A 44 -9.63 15.82 -1.79
C SER A 44 -9.87 14.66 -2.76
N SER A 45 -9.85 14.90 -4.07
CA SER A 45 -9.99 13.86 -5.10
C SER A 45 -8.85 12.82 -5.08
N TYR A 46 -7.63 13.19 -4.69
CA TYR A 46 -6.50 12.24 -4.62
C TYR A 46 -6.20 11.74 -3.20
N HIS A 47 -7.06 12.02 -2.22
CA HIS A 47 -6.90 11.47 -0.88
C HIS A 47 -7.43 10.04 -0.77
N VAL A 48 -6.68 9.18 -0.09
CA VAL A 48 -7.11 7.81 0.23
C VAL A 48 -8.31 7.86 1.19
N ARG A 49 -9.33 7.02 0.93
CA ARG A 49 -10.52 6.86 1.78
C ARG A 49 -10.56 5.50 2.46
N ASN A 50 -11.23 5.46 3.61
CA ASN A 50 -11.49 4.23 4.35
C ASN A 50 -12.29 3.23 3.51
N LEU A 51 -13.23 3.71 2.69
CA LEU A 51 -14.01 2.86 1.80
C LEU A 51 -13.14 2.07 0.81
N ASP A 52 -12.08 2.69 0.28
CA ASP A 52 -11.19 2.07 -0.70
C ASP A 52 -10.33 0.98 -0.03
N VAL A 53 -9.80 1.26 1.16
CA VAL A 53 -9.08 0.29 1.99
C VAL A 53 -10.00 -0.86 2.41
N TRP A 54 -11.23 -0.54 2.80
CA TRP A 54 -12.23 -1.52 3.21
C TRP A 54 -12.62 -2.48 2.07
N ARG A 55 -12.77 -1.97 0.85
CA ARG A 55 -13.01 -2.81 -0.34
C ARG A 55 -11.88 -3.80 -0.59
N LEU A 56 -10.62 -3.36 -0.43
CA LEU A 56 -9.46 -4.24 -0.58
C LEU A 56 -9.37 -5.29 0.54
N LYS A 57 -9.75 -4.95 1.78
CA LYS A 57 -9.83 -5.91 2.90
C LYS A 57 -10.82 -7.05 2.70
N GLN A 58 -11.84 -6.86 1.87
CA GLN A 58 -12.85 -7.88 1.60
C GLN A 58 -12.44 -8.90 0.54
N LEU A 59 -11.25 -8.76 -0.04
CA LEU A 59 -10.80 -9.68 -1.07
C LEU A 59 -10.55 -11.05 -0.46
N ARG A 60 -11.25 -12.05 -1.00
CA ARG A 60 -11.02 -13.45 -0.71
C ARG A 60 -9.83 -13.99 -1.51
N PRO A 61 -9.19 -15.08 -1.04
CA PRO A 61 -8.20 -15.81 -1.81
C PRO A 61 -8.71 -16.17 -3.21
N ALA A 62 -7.78 -16.29 -4.16
CA ALA A 62 -8.12 -16.55 -5.55
C ALA A 62 -8.59 -18.00 -5.78
N ASP A 63 -8.18 -18.86 -4.87
CA ASP A 63 -8.38 -20.28 -4.71
C ASP A 63 -9.30 -20.57 -3.50
N ASP A 64 -9.92 -21.75 -3.47
CA ASP A 64 -10.72 -22.21 -2.31
C ASP A 64 -9.84 -22.45 -1.06
N ASP A 65 -8.53 -22.26 -1.18
CA ASP A 65 -7.57 -22.27 -0.09
C ASP A 65 -7.68 -20.97 0.73
N SER A 66 -8.40 -21.06 1.85
CA SER A 66 -8.57 -19.94 2.80
C SER A 66 -7.27 -19.49 3.48
N THR A 67 -6.16 -20.20 3.27
CA THR A 67 -4.87 -19.95 3.92
C THR A 67 -3.91 -19.08 3.09
N THR A 68 -4.20 -18.85 1.81
CA THR A 68 -3.32 -18.10 0.90
C THR A 68 -3.63 -16.59 0.93
N ASN A 69 -2.60 -15.74 0.86
CA ASN A 69 -2.79 -14.29 0.78
C ASN A 69 -3.62 -13.93 -0.47
N PRO A 70 -4.72 -13.17 -0.34
CA PRO A 70 -5.59 -12.87 -1.48
C PRO A 70 -4.95 -11.99 -2.56
N ILE A 71 -3.81 -11.35 -2.28
CA ILE A 71 -3.10 -10.45 -3.19
C ILE A 71 -1.63 -10.85 -3.21
N ASP A 72 -1.05 -10.96 -4.41
CA ASP A 72 0.38 -11.26 -4.58
C ASP A 72 1.23 -10.00 -4.54
N ILE A 73 0.76 -8.91 -5.18
CA ILE A 73 1.49 -7.65 -5.30
C ILE A 73 0.55 -6.50 -4.94
N MET A 74 0.98 -5.64 -4.01
CA MET A 74 0.28 -4.42 -3.66
C MET A 74 1.08 -3.20 -4.15
N VAL A 75 0.40 -2.29 -4.84
CA VAL A 75 0.97 -1.03 -5.33
C VAL A 75 0.24 0.13 -4.67
N SER A 76 0.96 0.94 -3.90
CA SER A 76 0.47 2.19 -3.31
C SER A 76 1.27 3.38 -3.81
N HIS A 77 0.69 4.58 -3.70
CA HIS A 77 1.41 5.82 -3.96
C HIS A 77 2.39 6.15 -2.83
N ASP A 78 1.88 6.19 -1.60
CA ASP A 78 2.69 6.44 -0.40
C ASP A 78 3.31 5.15 0.12
N TRP A 79 4.41 5.29 0.84
CA TRP A 79 5.04 4.19 1.55
C TRP A 79 4.14 3.69 2.68
N PRO A 80 4.01 2.37 2.87
CA PRO A 80 3.32 1.85 4.03
C PRO A 80 4.01 2.35 5.28
N ALA A 81 3.23 2.89 6.22
CA ALA A 81 3.76 3.24 7.53
C ALA A 81 4.44 2.00 8.16
N GLY A 82 5.46 2.20 8.98
CA GLY A 82 6.22 1.08 9.56
C GLY A 82 7.29 0.49 8.64
N ILE A 83 7.22 0.66 7.31
CA ILE A 83 8.13 -0.06 6.40
C ILE A 83 9.60 0.33 6.60
N VAL A 84 9.82 1.55 7.08
CA VAL A 84 11.16 2.07 7.39
C VAL A 84 11.80 1.28 8.55
N ASP A 85 11.00 0.65 9.42
CA ASP A 85 11.49 -0.24 10.49
C ASP A 85 12.06 -1.56 9.97
N PHE A 86 11.74 -1.94 8.73
CA PHE A 86 12.18 -3.20 8.12
C PHE A 86 13.39 -3.03 7.19
N GLY A 87 13.98 -1.82 7.12
CA GLY A 87 15.13 -1.50 6.27
C GLY A 87 16.27 -0.81 7.02
N ASP A 88 17.30 -0.42 6.29
CA ASP A 88 18.43 0.36 6.83
C ASP A 88 18.05 1.84 6.96
N LYS A 89 17.57 2.20 8.15
CA LYS A 89 17.15 3.57 8.50
C LYS A 89 18.30 4.55 8.48
N ASP A 90 19.47 4.14 8.99
CA ASP A 90 20.62 5.02 9.14
C ASP A 90 21.15 5.42 7.78
N TRP A 91 21.17 4.48 6.82
CA TRP A 91 21.46 4.79 5.44
C TRP A 91 20.42 5.73 4.82
N LEU A 92 19.12 5.48 5.02
CA LEU A 92 18.05 6.32 4.47
C LEU A 92 18.12 7.76 4.99
N LEU A 93 18.34 7.94 6.29
CA LEU A 93 18.44 9.25 6.93
C LEU A 93 19.66 10.03 6.47
N ARG A 94 20.81 9.34 6.28
CA ARG A 94 22.02 9.96 5.69
C ARG A 94 21.81 10.38 4.23
N ALA A 95 21.15 9.54 3.44
CA ALA A 95 20.91 9.82 2.02
C ALA A 95 19.90 10.96 1.79
N LEU A 96 19.02 11.22 2.75
CA LEU A 96 17.99 12.25 2.65
C LEU A 96 18.52 13.67 2.90
N GLU A 97 19.82 13.84 3.26
CA GLU A 97 20.49 15.13 3.51
C GLU A 97 19.63 16.10 4.33
N LEU A 98 18.99 15.59 5.39
CA LEU A 98 18.23 16.45 6.30
C LEU A 98 19.20 17.18 7.23
N ASP A 99 19.02 18.50 7.36
CA ASP A 99 19.76 19.35 8.29
C ASP A 99 19.26 19.09 9.73
N ILE A 100 19.66 17.94 10.28
CA ILE A 100 19.30 17.50 11.63
C ILE A 100 20.46 17.90 12.55
N ALA A 101 20.17 18.57 13.65
CA ALA A 101 21.16 18.88 14.67
C ALA A 101 21.82 17.58 15.17
N ASP A 102 23.15 17.57 15.35
CA ASP A 102 23.93 16.38 15.74
C ASP A 102 23.48 15.74 17.07
N ASP A 103 22.70 16.45 17.89
CA ASP A 103 22.17 16.02 19.18
C ASP A 103 20.69 15.60 19.15
N ALA A 104 20.03 15.66 17.98
CA ALA A 104 18.62 15.34 17.87
C ALA A 104 18.39 13.81 17.89
N ASP A 105 17.45 13.37 18.73
CA ASP A 105 16.98 11.99 18.74
C ASP A 105 16.37 11.64 17.37
N LEU A 106 17.01 10.74 16.63
CA LEU A 106 16.58 10.27 15.30
C LEU A 106 15.37 9.34 15.43
N LYS A 107 14.26 9.91 15.90
CA LYS A 107 13.02 9.19 16.14
C LYS A 107 12.02 9.48 15.02
N LEU A 108 11.97 8.56 14.06
CA LEU A 108 10.87 8.53 13.09
C LEU A 108 9.57 8.29 13.85
N THR A 109 8.67 9.27 13.83
CA THR A 109 7.35 9.17 14.45
C THR A 109 6.30 8.98 13.37
N TYR A 110 5.48 7.96 13.56
CA TYR A 110 4.34 7.72 12.68
C TYR A 110 3.19 8.64 13.07
N ASP A 111 2.48 9.16 12.06
CA ASP A 111 1.19 9.78 12.30
C ASP A 111 0.24 8.73 12.92
N PRO A 112 -0.41 9.01 14.07
CA PRO A 112 -1.30 8.07 14.73
C PRO A 112 -2.50 7.64 13.87
N GLN A 113 -2.90 8.46 12.90
CA GLN A 113 -3.95 8.13 11.94
C GLN A 113 -3.45 7.12 10.89
N TRP A 114 -2.16 7.16 10.52
CA TRP A 114 -1.51 6.15 9.67
C TRP A 114 -1.34 4.80 10.38
N LEU A 115 -1.01 4.80 11.68
CA LEU A 115 -0.96 3.58 12.49
C LEU A 115 -2.30 2.82 12.47
N ALA A 116 -3.43 3.54 12.37
CA ALA A 116 -4.75 2.94 12.27
C ALA A 116 -4.99 2.26 10.90
N ILE A 117 -4.44 2.79 9.81
CA ILE A 117 -4.45 2.11 8.50
C ILE A 117 -3.53 0.90 8.54
N LEU A 118 -2.35 1.03 9.13
CA LEU A 118 -1.36 -0.03 9.27
C LEU A 118 -1.94 -1.27 9.94
N LYS A 119 -2.55 -1.13 11.13
CA LYS A 119 -3.26 -2.21 11.83
C LYS A 119 -4.37 -2.85 11.00
N ASN A 120 -4.90 -2.08 10.06
CA ASN A 120 -5.95 -2.49 9.16
C ASN A 120 -5.40 -3.18 7.89
N THR A 121 -4.17 -2.88 7.47
CA THR A 121 -3.54 -3.43 6.25
C THR A 121 -2.41 -4.41 6.52
N ASP A 122 -2.07 -4.68 7.79
CA ASP A 122 -0.97 -5.55 8.23
C ASP A 122 -1.03 -6.96 7.65
N ASN A 123 -2.25 -7.47 7.41
CA ASN A 123 -2.46 -8.77 6.77
C ASN A 123 -1.98 -8.82 5.31
N PHE A 124 -1.80 -7.68 4.63
CA PHE A 124 -1.28 -7.61 3.25
C PHE A 124 0.24 -7.58 3.19
N THR A 125 0.92 -7.31 4.30
CA THR A 125 2.39 -7.21 4.37
C THR A 125 3.05 -8.49 4.86
N SER A 126 2.28 -9.51 5.25
CA SER A 126 2.85 -10.82 5.60
C SER A 126 3.28 -11.58 4.34
N ILE A 127 4.59 -11.63 4.12
CA ILE A 127 5.20 -12.54 3.14
C ILE A 127 5.42 -13.88 3.84
N SER A 128 4.53 -14.85 3.64
CA SER A 128 4.89 -16.24 3.89
C SER A 128 5.92 -16.66 2.83
N ARG A 129 7.19 -16.81 3.23
CA ARG A 129 8.24 -17.39 2.38
C ARG A 129 7.94 -18.87 2.13
N SER A 130 7.16 -19.19 1.12
CA SER A 130 7.17 -20.52 0.51
C SER A 130 6.67 -20.46 -0.94
N VAL A 131 7.51 -19.91 -1.82
CA VAL A 131 7.38 -20.22 -3.25
C VAL A 131 8.67 -20.91 -3.66
N SER A 132 8.65 -22.24 -3.61
CA SER A 132 9.60 -23.08 -4.33
C SER A 132 9.28 -22.96 -5.82
N LEU A 133 9.91 -22.02 -6.52
CA LEU A 133 9.84 -21.95 -7.97
C LEU A 133 10.62 -23.14 -8.56
N ASN A 134 9.94 -24.25 -8.82
CA ASN A 134 10.44 -25.27 -9.73
C ASN A 134 10.30 -24.72 -11.16
N PHE A 135 11.40 -24.18 -11.69
CA PHE A 135 11.55 -23.88 -13.11
C PHE A 135 11.54 -25.21 -13.90
N CYS A 136 10.38 -25.59 -14.43
CA CYS A 136 10.27 -26.68 -15.39
C CYS A 136 10.71 -26.15 -16.77
N TRP A 137 11.95 -26.44 -17.16
CA TRP A 137 12.43 -26.27 -18.52
C TRP A 137 11.72 -27.27 -19.45
N MET A 138 10.96 -26.79 -20.43
CA MET A 138 10.56 -27.61 -21.58
C MET A 138 11.76 -27.80 -22.52
N PRO A 139 12.14 -29.04 -22.89
CA PRO A 139 13.07 -29.25 -23.98
C PRO A 139 12.31 -29.16 -25.32
N SER A 140 12.78 -28.29 -26.20
CA SER A 140 12.39 -28.29 -27.61
C SER A 140 13.09 -29.44 -28.34
N SER A 141 12.33 -30.46 -28.71
CA SER A 141 12.72 -31.50 -29.66
C SER A 141 11.60 -31.68 -30.69
N CYS A 142 11.80 -31.13 -31.89
CA CYS A 142 11.39 -31.64 -33.21
C CYS A 142 12.13 -30.81 -34.26
#